data_AF-A0A7K1TXF7-F1
#
_entry.id   AF-A0A7K1TXF7-F1
#
_cell.length_a   1.000
_cell.length_b   1.000
_cell.length_c   1.000
_cell.angle_alpha   90.00
_cell.angle_beta   90.00
_cell.angle_gamma   90.00
#
_symmetry.space_group_name_H-M   'P 1'
#
loop_
_entity.id
_entity.type
_entity.pdbx_description
1 polymer ?
#
loop_
_entity_poly.entity_id
_entity_poly.type
_entity_poly.pdbx_seq_one_letter_code
_entity_poly.pdbx_strand_id
1 'polypeptide(L)'
;MEVSAQTSDLEQIQSWKDEVNVTRESLRSMRSHLEEIAPNKKDEDSLAQVEHFQNQFIRQMEVADEMHHDLKQSAKKISNNGQSLIIHDDRPVDDVDVMLDRMQTFRKLYNELQEEFKGFSAFS
;
A
#
# COMPACT_ATOMS: atom_id res chain seq x y z
N MET A 1 -10.76 -30.72 7.60
CA MET A 1 -9.47 -30.08 7.29
C MET A 1 -9.62 -28.66 6.75
N GLU A 2 -10.77 -28.29 6.16
CA GLU A 2 -11.00 -26.94 5.57
C GLU A 2 -10.92 -25.77 6.57
N VAL A 3 -11.32 -26.00 7.83
CA VAL A 3 -11.32 -24.96 8.87
C VAL A 3 -9.91 -24.46 9.20
N SER A 4 -8.89 -25.32 9.10
CA SER A 4 -7.49 -24.95 9.42
C SER A 4 -6.82 -24.10 8.32
N ALA A 5 -7.26 -24.24 7.06
CA ALA A 5 -6.75 -23.41 5.96
C ALA A 5 -7.36 -22.00 6.03
N GLN A 6 -8.66 -21.91 6.32
CA GLN A 6 -9.37 -20.63 6.45
C GLN A 6 -8.85 -19.75 7.60
N THR A 7 -8.45 -20.35 8.72
CA THR A 7 -7.80 -19.59 9.80
C THR A 7 -6.43 -19.06 9.37
N SER A 8 -5.63 -19.85 8.66
CA SER A 8 -4.32 -19.42 8.13
C SER A 8 -4.44 -18.26 7.15
N ASP A 9 -5.42 -18.30 6.24
CA ASP A 9 -5.66 -17.23 5.27
C ASP A 9 -6.09 -15.93 5.95
N LEU A 10 -6.91 -16.03 6.99
CA LEU A 10 -7.37 -14.87 7.76
C LEU A 10 -6.23 -14.23 8.56
N GLU A 11 -5.34 -15.03 9.17
CA GLU A 11 -4.13 -14.54 9.83
C GLU A 11 -3.20 -13.83 8.84
N GLN A 12 -3.02 -14.39 7.64
CA GLN A 12 -2.22 -13.80 6.58
C GLN A 12 -2.78 -12.45 6.10
N ILE A 13 -4.10 -12.36 5.92
CA ILE A 13 -4.76 -11.10 5.54
C ILE A 13 -4.63 -10.03 6.62
N GLN A 14 -4.72 -10.40 7.91
CA GLN A 14 -4.46 -9.43 8.98
C GLN A 14 -3.02 -8.95 8.96
N SER A 15 -2.05 -9.85 8.78
CA SER A 15 -0.64 -9.46 8.65
C SER A 15 -0.40 -8.50 7.49
N TRP A 16 -1.01 -8.73 6.32
CA TRP A 16 -0.93 -7.82 5.18
C TRP A 16 -1.58 -6.48 5.46
N LYS A 17 -2.69 -6.46 6.19
CA LYS A 17 -3.38 -5.23 6.56
C LYS A 17 -2.53 -4.38 7.50
N ASP A 18 -1.86 -5.00 8.47
CA ASP A 18 -0.91 -4.30 9.34
C ASP A 18 0.27 -3.75 8.54
N GLU A 19 0.80 -4.53 7.61
CA GLU A 19 1.88 -4.09 6.73
C GLU A 19 1.48 -2.88 5.87
N VAL A 20 0.31 -2.93 5.22
CA VAL A 20 -0.22 -1.80 4.43
C VAL A 20 -0.38 -0.55 5.30
N ASN A 21 -0.81 -0.70 6.56
CA ASN A 21 -0.88 0.43 7.49
C ASN A 21 0.49 1.00 7.83
N VAL A 22 1.49 0.15 8.10
CA VAL A 22 2.88 0.58 8.32
C VAL A 22 3.40 1.33 7.09
N THR A 23 3.14 0.82 5.88
CA THR A 23 3.53 1.49 4.64
C THR A 23 2.83 2.85 4.50
N ARG A 24 1.54 2.96 4.83
CA ARG A 24 0.81 4.25 4.80
C ARG A 24 1.40 5.27 5.76
N GLU A 25 1.75 4.85 6.98
CA GLU A 25 2.41 5.73 7.94
C GLU A 25 3.80 6.15 7.46
N SER A 26 4.55 5.24 6.87
CA SER A 26 5.86 5.53 6.28
C SER A 26 5.75 6.52 5.11
N LEU A 27 4.82 6.30 4.16
CA LEU A 27 4.56 7.22 3.05
C LEU A 27 4.18 8.62 3.55
N ARG A 28 3.37 8.71 4.62
CA ARG A 28 3.04 9.99 5.25
C ARG A 28 4.29 10.66 5.82
N SER A 29 5.17 9.90 6.50
CA SER A 29 6.42 10.44 7.02
C SER A 29 7.37 10.90 5.91
N MET A 30 7.50 10.15 4.82
CA MET A 30 8.30 10.51 3.65
C MET A 30 7.75 11.77 2.98
N ARG A 31 6.42 11.88 2.84
CA ARG A 31 5.77 13.07 2.31
C ARG A 31 6.04 14.29 3.17
N SER A 32 5.90 14.18 4.49
CA SER A 32 6.22 15.28 5.40
C SER A 32 7.69 15.69 5.30
N HIS A 33 8.61 14.72 5.22
CA HIS A 33 10.02 15.01 5.01
C HIS A 33 10.29 15.71 3.66
N LEU A 34 9.58 15.31 2.59
CA LEU A 34 9.65 15.97 1.29
C LEU A 34 9.17 17.44 1.38
N GLU A 35 8.09 17.70 2.12
CA GLU A 35 7.58 19.05 2.37
C GLU A 35 8.58 19.92 3.17
N GLU A 36 9.39 19.32 4.04
CA GLU A 36 10.45 20.02 4.78
C GLU A 36 11.66 20.38 3.90
N ILE A 37 12.07 19.49 2.98
CA ILE A 37 13.24 19.72 2.12
C ILE A 37 12.91 20.50 0.85
N ALA A 38 11.66 20.46 0.37
CA ALA A 38 11.23 21.12 -0.86
C ALA A 38 11.54 22.64 -0.91
N PRO A 39 11.34 23.43 0.17
CA PRO A 39 11.69 24.86 0.18
C PRO A 39 13.19 25.15 0.02
N ASN A 40 14.06 24.19 0.35
CA ASN A 40 15.51 24.34 0.24
C ASN A 40 16.02 24.09 -1.18
N LYS A 41 15.20 23.48 -2.05
CA LYS A 41 15.51 23.22 -3.45
C LYS A 41 15.14 24.44 -4.31
N LYS A 42 16.08 24.90 -5.12
CA LYS A 42 15.93 26.12 -5.95
C LYS A 42 16.22 25.91 -7.42
N ASP A 43 16.84 24.77 -7.76
CA ASP A 43 17.07 24.36 -9.14
C ASP A 43 15.83 23.68 -9.72
N GLU A 44 15.64 23.88 -11.02
CA GLU A 44 14.50 23.35 -11.79
C GLU A 44 14.45 21.82 -11.73
N ASP A 45 15.61 21.16 -11.79
CA ASP A 45 15.73 19.70 -11.71
C ASP A 45 15.22 19.16 -10.37
N SER A 46 15.63 19.76 -9.24
CA SER A 46 15.17 19.35 -7.92
C SER A 46 13.68 19.62 -7.71
N LEU A 47 13.14 20.72 -8.26
CA LEU A 47 11.70 20.99 -8.20
C LEU A 47 10.90 19.94 -8.99
N ALA A 48 11.39 19.55 -10.17
CA ALA A 48 10.79 18.46 -10.93
C ALA A 48 10.85 17.12 -10.17
N GLN A 49 11.96 16.84 -9.46
CA GLN A 49 12.05 15.65 -8.61
C GLN A 49 11.08 15.71 -7.42
N VAL A 50 10.90 16.86 -6.78
CA VAL A 50 9.91 17.04 -5.72
C VAL A 50 8.51 16.74 -6.24
N GLU A 51 8.12 17.27 -7.40
CA GLU A 51 6.81 16.99 -8.01
C GLU A 51 6.65 15.50 -8.35
N HIS A 52 7.70 14.87 -8.88
CA HIS A 52 7.72 13.44 -9.16
C HIS A 52 7.44 12.61 -7.90
N PHE A 53 8.14 12.88 -6.79
CA PHE A 53 7.90 12.19 -5.52
C PHE A 53 6.52 12.48 -4.93
N GLN A 54 6.02 13.71 -5.02
CA GLN A 54 4.65 14.03 -4.58
C GLN A 54 3.60 13.20 -5.34
N ASN A 55 3.72 13.12 -6.66
CA ASN A 55 2.83 12.32 -7.50
C ASN A 55 2.92 10.83 -7.17
N GLN A 56 4.15 10.31 -6.98
CA GLN A 56 4.34 8.91 -6.57
C GLN A 56 3.75 8.63 -5.19
N PHE A 57 3.92 9.51 -4.20
CA PHE A 57 3.34 9.34 -2.87
C PHE A 57 1.82 9.32 -2.90
N ILE A 58 1.19 10.20 -3.68
CA ILE A 58 -0.26 10.21 -3.86
C ILE A 58 -0.72 8.86 -4.42
N ARG A 59 -0.09 8.39 -5.50
CA ARG A 59 -0.45 7.12 -6.15
C ARG A 59 -0.24 5.92 -5.24
N GLN A 60 0.87 5.88 -4.49
CA GLN A 60 1.11 4.78 -3.55
C GLN A 60 0.15 4.81 -2.36
N MET A 61 -0.27 5.98 -1.89
CA MET A 61 -1.33 6.05 -0.87
C MET A 61 -2.67 5.56 -1.40
N GLU A 62 -3.07 5.95 -2.63
CA GLU A 62 -4.30 5.45 -3.26
C GLU A 62 -4.28 3.91 -3.37
N VAL A 63 -3.17 3.34 -3.87
CA VAL A 63 -2.99 1.88 -3.97
C VAL A 63 -3.04 1.22 -2.59
N ALA A 64 -2.42 1.82 -1.57
CA ALA A 64 -2.45 1.29 -0.21
C ALA A 64 -3.88 1.34 0.40
N ASP A 65 -4.65 2.39 0.12
CA ASP A 65 -6.05 2.50 0.54
C ASP A 65 -6.95 1.47 -0.17
N GLU A 66 -6.79 1.30 -1.49
CA GLU A 66 -7.47 0.24 -2.26
C GLU A 66 -7.13 -1.14 -1.70
N MET A 67 -5.85 -1.41 -1.47
CA MET A 67 -5.38 -2.68 -0.92
C MET A 67 -5.92 -2.95 0.49
N HIS A 68 -5.94 -1.94 1.35
CA HIS A 68 -6.52 -2.08 2.69
C HIS A 68 -8.03 -2.38 2.63
N HIS A 69 -8.76 -1.76 1.70
CA HIS A 69 -10.18 -2.03 1.48
C HIS A 69 -10.41 -3.45 0.96
N ASP A 70 -9.64 -3.89 -0.02
CA ASP A 70 -9.74 -5.23 -0.61
C ASP A 70 -9.41 -6.32 0.43
N LEU A 71 -8.34 -6.14 1.22
CA LEU A 71 -7.99 -7.02 2.33
C LEU A 71 -9.13 -7.13 3.35
N LYS A 72 -9.78 -6.01 3.68
CA LYS A 72 -10.93 -5.99 4.60
C LYS A 72 -12.12 -6.74 4.01
N GLN A 73 -12.35 -6.63 2.70
CA GLN A 73 -13.43 -7.34 2.01
C GLN A 73 -13.16 -8.85 1.98
N SER A 74 -11.92 -9.25 1.68
CA SER A 74 -11.46 -10.65 1.69
C SER A 74 -11.55 -11.28 3.07
N ALA A 75 -11.10 -10.60 4.12
CA ALA A 75 -11.27 -11.07 5.51
C ALA A 75 -12.75 -11.32 5.85
N LYS A 76 -13.65 -10.43 5.40
CA LYS A 76 -15.09 -10.56 5.63
C LYS A 76 -15.69 -11.74 4.85
N LYS A 77 -15.24 -11.98 3.62
CA LYS A 77 -15.66 -13.12 2.78
C LYS A 77 -15.25 -14.45 3.42
N ILE A 78 -14.01 -14.56 3.90
CA ILE A 78 -13.48 -15.77 4.56
C ILE A 78 -14.21 -16.00 5.90
N SER A 79 -14.38 -14.96 6.71
CA SER A 79 -15.09 -15.05 7.98
C SER A 79 -16.57 -15.45 7.84
N ASN A 80 -17.16 -15.26 6.66
CA ASN A 80 -18.56 -15.59 6.37
C ASN A 80 -18.68 -16.90 5.56
N ASN A 81 -17.68 -17.80 5.67
CA ASN A 81 -17.61 -19.08 4.96
C ASN A 81 -17.76 -18.97 3.43
N GLY A 82 -17.24 -17.90 2.82
CA GLY A 82 -17.33 -17.69 1.38
C GLY A 82 -18.71 -17.27 0.88
N GLN A 83 -19.67 -17.01 1.77
CA GLN A 83 -20.90 -16.33 1.38
C GLN A 83 -20.57 -14.87 1.05
N SER A 84 -20.58 -14.56 -0.25
CA SER A 84 -20.55 -13.20 -0.77
C SER A 84 -21.67 -12.41 -0.11
N LEU A 85 -21.34 -11.63 0.91
CA LEU A 85 -22.24 -10.57 1.34
C LEU A 85 -22.44 -9.70 0.11
N ILE A 86 -23.70 -9.41 -0.22
CA ILE A 86 -24.05 -8.42 -1.24
C ILE A 86 -23.53 -7.09 -0.72
N ILE A 87 -22.24 -6.84 -0.98
CA ILE A 87 -21.62 -5.55 -0.79
C ILE A 87 -21.88 -4.84 -2.10
N HIS A 88 -22.53 -3.69 -2.04
CA HIS A 88 -22.83 -2.79 -3.17
C HIS A 88 -21.56 -2.21 -3.82
N ASP A 89 -20.47 -2.98 -3.86
CA ASP A 89 -19.22 -2.64 -4.49
C ASP A 89 -19.10 -3.60 -5.68
N ASP A 90 -19.14 -3.05 -6.90
CA ASP A 90 -19.29 -3.78 -8.16
C ASP A 90 -18.06 -4.66 -8.50
N ARG A 91 -16.99 -4.56 -7.69
CA ARG A 91 -15.75 -5.33 -7.88
C ARG A 91 -15.83 -6.71 -7.19
N PRO A 92 -15.55 -7.80 -7.92
CA PRO A 92 -15.35 -9.12 -7.32
C PRO A 92 -14.22 -9.04 -6.28
N VAL A 93 -14.43 -9.67 -5.12
CA VAL A 93 -13.38 -9.86 -4.12
C VAL A 93 -12.34 -10.81 -4.67
N ASP A 94 -11.13 -10.29 -4.92
CA ASP A 94 -9.97 -11.04 -5.38
C ASP A 94 -9.65 -12.22 -4.44
N ASP A 95 -9.21 -13.34 -5.02
CA ASP A 95 -8.75 -14.50 -4.26
C ASP A 95 -7.42 -14.21 -3.54
N VAL A 96 -7.10 -15.01 -2.52
CA VAL A 96 -5.90 -14.83 -1.68
C VAL A 96 -4.61 -14.85 -2.52
N ASP A 97 -4.55 -15.69 -3.57
CA ASP A 97 -3.43 -15.72 -4.51
C ASP A 97 -3.26 -14.41 -5.31
N VAL A 98 -4.37 -13.79 -5.73
CA VAL A 98 -4.34 -12.50 -6.44
C VAL A 98 -3.91 -11.39 -5.48
N MET A 99 -4.39 -11.43 -4.24
CA MET A 99 -3.93 -10.48 -3.21
C MET A 99 -2.45 -10.67 -2.88
N LEU A 100 -1.92 -11.89 -2.90
CA LEU A 100 -0.49 -12.15 -2.71
C LEU A 100 0.35 -11.49 -3.82
N ASP A 101 -0.04 -11.65 -5.09
CA ASP A 101 0.65 -11.02 -6.22
C ASP A 101 0.61 -9.48 -6.13
N ARG A 102 -0.56 -8.93 -5.78
CA ARG A 102 -0.73 -7.49 -5.54
C ARG A 102 0.14 -7.00 -4.39
N MET A 103 0.20 -7.73 -3.27
CA MET A 103 1.10 -7.41 -2.14
C MET A 103 2.57 -7.46 -2.54
N GLN A 104 2.99 -8.45 -3.34
CA GLN A 104 4.37 -8.53 -3.82
C GLN A 104 4.73 -7.33 -4.70
N THR A 105 3.85 -6.95 -5.62
CA THR A 105 4.03 -5.76 -6.45
C THR A 105 4.06 -4.49 -5.62
N PHE A 106 3.15 -4.34 -4.65
CA PHE A 106 3.13 -3.20 -3.74
C PHE A 106 4.41 -3.07 -2.92
N ARG A 107 4.87 -4.17 -2.31
CA ARG A 107 6.15 -4.21 -1.58
C ARG A 107 7.32 -3.79 -2.45
N LYS A 108 7.37 -4.31 -3.67
CA LYS A 108 8.44 -3.98 -4.61
C LYS A 108 8.44 -2.48 -4.94
N LEU A 109 7.30 -1.95 -5.37
CA LEU A 109 7.17 -0.54 -5.72
C LEU A 109 7.45 0.39 -4.53
N TYR A 110 7.00 0.02 -3.34
CA TYR A 110 7.28 0.76 -2.12
C TYR A 110 8.77 0.76 -1.77
N ASN A 111 9.45 -0.39 -1.88
CA ASN A 111 10.90 -0.47 -1.63
C ASN A 111 11.67 0.37 -2.65
N GLU A 112 11.35 0.27 -3.93
CA GLU A 112 11.96 1.07 -5.00
C GLU A 112 11.80 2.58 -4.71
N LEU A 113 10.58 3.01 -4.37
CA LEU A 113 10.28 4.39 -3.98
C LEU A 113 11.06 4.83 -2.73
N GLN A 114 11.17 3.97 -1.73
CA GLN A 114 11.89 4.27 -0.50
C GLN A 114 13.39 4.45 -0.76
N GLU A 115 13.97 3.61 -1.61
CA GLU A 115 15.38 3.71 -2.01
C GLU A 115 15.64 4.97 -2.84
N GLU A 116 14.78 5.29 -3.82
CA GLU A 116 14.88 6.53 -4.60
C GLU A 116 14.78 7.77 -3.70
N PHE A 117 13.80 7.80 -2.80
CA PHE A 117 13.60 8.95 -1.90
C PHE A 117 14.76 9.10 -0.91
N LYS A 118 15.29 8.00 -0.39
CA LYS A 118 16.47 8.04 0.49
C LYS A 118 17.71 8.56 -0.23
N GLY A 119 17.87 8.21 -1.51
CA GLY A 119 18.90 8.80 -2.36
C GLY A 119 18.71 10.31 -2.47
N PHE A 120 17.50 10.75 -2.82
CA PHE A 120 17.17 12.16 -2.96
C PHE A 120 17.38 12.99 -1.68
N SER A 121 16.92 12.48 -0.52
CA SER A 121 17.05 13.18 0.75
C SER A 121 18.46 13.17 1.33
N ALA A 122 19.30 12.18 0.98
CA ALA A 122 20.71 12.17 1.37
C ALA A 122 21.56 13.24 0.65
N PHE A 123 21.10 13.72 -0.51
CA PHE A 123 21.74 14.78 -1.30
C PHE A 123 21.09 16.17 -1.10
N SER A 124 20.10 16.32 -0.22
CA SER A 124 19.48 17.61 0.14
C SER A 124 20.08 18.22 1.40
#